data_AF-A0A167J2R9-F1
#
_entry.id   AF-A0A167J2R9-F1
#
_cell.length_a   1.000
_cell.length_b   1.000
_cell.length_c   1.000
_cell.angle_alpha   90.00
_cell.angle_beta   90.00
_cell.angle_gamma   90.00
#
_symmetry.space_group_name_H-M   'P 1'
#
loop_
_entity.id
_entity.type
_entity.pdbx_description
1 polymer ?
#
loop_
_entity_poly.entity_id
_entity_poly.type
_entity_poly.pdbx_seq_one_letter_code
_entity_poly.pdbx_strand_id
1 'polypeptide(L)' 'MGLWAAGIEDVQATVGREKPDVLFTASMWTAEQAQEIVALAKGVKPGLRTLSMPQGLQAERGPDGVVLYVKEQLPGLLG' A
#
# COMPACT_ATOMS: atom_id res chain seq x y z
N MET A 1 7.61 -15.33 7.65
CA MET A 1 6.24 -15.04 7.19
C MET A 1 6.27 -13.67 6.52
N GLY A 2 5.63 -13.51 5.35
CA GLY A 2 5.66 -12.24 4.62
C GLY A 2 4.87 -11.15 5.35
N LEU A 3 5.35 -9.90 5.26
CA LEU A 3 4.66 -8.71 5.78
C LEU A 3 3.62 -8.15 4.79
N TRP A 4 3.30 -8.91 3.73
CA TRP A 4 2.43 -8.48 2.64
C TRP A 4 1.22 -9.40 2.51
N ALA A 5 0.09 -8.82 2.10
CA ALA A 5 -1.07 -9.55 1.64
C ALA A 5 -0.84 -9.99 0.18
N ALA A 6 -1.15 -11.24 -0.16
CA ALA A 6 -0.96 -11.77 -1.51
C ALA A 6 -2.14 -11.38 -2.43
N GLY A 7 -3.36 -11.36 -1.88
CA GLY A 7 -4.57 -10.85 -2.52
C GLY A 7 -5.28 -9.77 -1.71
N ILE A 8 -6.35 -9.19 -2.28
CA ILE A 8 -7.20 -8.19 -1.61
C ILE A 8 -7.94 -8.84 -0.43
N GLU A 9 -8.34 -10.10 -0.58
CA GLU A 9 -8.99 -10.93 0.44
C GLU A 9 -8.13 -11.12 1.69
N ASP A 10 -6.80 -11.07 1.56
CA ASP A 10 -5.86 -11.27 2.67
C ASP A 10 -5.58 -9.99 3.47
N VAL A 11 -6.05 -8.83 2.99
CA VAL A 11 -5.70 -7.52 3.55
C VAL A 11 -6.11 -7.42 5.01
N GLN A 12 -7.36 -7.77 5.34
CA GLN A 12 -7.87 -7.64 6.70
C GLN A 12 -7.12 -8.53 7.69
N ALA A 13 -6.91 -9.80 7.32
CA ALA A 13 -6.17 -10.76 8.14
C ALA A 13 -4.71 -10.33 8.34
N THR A 14 -4.06 -9.83 7.30
CA THR A 14 -2.66 -9.39 7.34
C THR A 14 -2.51 -8.12 8.18
N VAL A 15 -3.36 -7.10 7.97
CA VAL A 15 -3.32 -5.85 8.74
C VAL A 15 -3.64 -6.11 10.22
N GLY A 16 -4.60 -6.99 10.52
CA GLY A 16 -4.94 -7.35 11.90
C GLY A 16 -3.80 -8.06 12.65
N ARG A 17 -3.05 -8.91 11.94
CA ARG A 17 -1.91 -9.66 12.48
C ARG A 17 -0.68 -8.78 12.66
N GLU A 18 -0.26 -8.09 11.60
CA GLU A 18 0.99 -7.32 11.58
C GLU A 18 0.85 -5.93 12.22
N LYS A 19 -0.37 -5.39 12.30
CA LYS A 19 -0.70 -4.07 12.87
C LYS A 19 0.20 -2.92 12.37
N PRO A 20 0.49 -2.82 11.06
CA PRO A 20 1.47 -1.88 10.53
C PRO A 20 1.06 -0.42 10.78
N ASP A 21 2.02 0.50 10.85
CA ASP A 21 1.74 1.94 10.93
C ASP A 21 1.59 2.61 9.56
N VAL A 22 2.13 1.96 8.53
CA VAL A 22 2.09 2.40 7.14
C VAL A 22 1.81 1.21 6.23
N LEU A 23 0.93 1.39 5.24
CA LEU A 23 0.65 0.42 4.19
C LEU A 23 0.89 1.04 2.81
N PHE A 24 1.57 0.30 1.94
CA PHE A 24 1.74 0.65 0.52
C PHE A 24 0.94 -0.33 -0.35
N THR A 25 0.16 0.16 -1.33
CA THR A 25 -0.43 -0.73 -2.35
C THR A 25 0.57 -1.00 -3.46
N ALA A 26 0.58 -2.19 -4.05
CA ALA A 26 1.44 -2.47 -5.21
C ALA A 26 0.92 -1.79 -6.48
N SER A 27 1.83 -1.42 -7.41
CA SER A 27 1.48 -0.77 -8.68
C SER A 27 0.79 -1.68 -9.70
N MET A 28 0.55 -2.95 -9.36
CA MET A 28 -0.21 -3.87 -10.23
C MET A 28 -1.73 -3.65 -10.13
N TRP A 29 -2.19 -3.04 -9.06
CA TRP A 29 -3.62 -2.81 -8.80
C TRP A 29 -4.12 -1.59 -9.56
N THR A 30 -5.37 -1.63 -10.03
CA THR A 30 -6.06 -0.42 -10.52
C THR A 30 -6.27 0.58 -9.39
N ALA A 31 -6.65 1.81 -9.73
CA ALA A 31 -6.97 2.83 -8.73
C ALA A 31 -8.13 2.38 -7.82
N GLU A 32 -9.14 1.73 -8.37
CA GLU A 32 -10.32 1.23 -7.65
C GLU A 32 -9.93 0.10 -6.69
N GLN A 33 -9.10 -0.85 -7.15
CA GLN A 33 -8.60 -1.94 -6.30
C GLN A 33 -7.71 -1.41 -5.18
N ALA A 34 -6.85 -0.42 -5.47
CA ALA A 34 -6.05 0.23 -4.43
C ALA A 34 -6.93 0.95 -3.39
N GLN A 35 -8.01 1.60 -3.82
CA GLN A 35 -8.99 2.20 -2.91
C GLN A 35 -9.70 1.16 -2.05
N GLU A 36 -10.07 0.01 -2.62
CA GLU A 36 -10.67 -1.11 -1.89
C GLU A 36 -9.71 -1.65 -0.81
N ILE A 37 -8.44 -1.90 -1.17
CA ILE A 37 -7.40 -2.34 -0.22
C ILE A 37 -7.27 -1.34 0.93
N VAL A 38 -7.22 -0.04 0.63
CA VAL A 38 -7.12 1.02 1.64
C VAL A 38 -8.36 1.04 2.54
N ALA A 39 -9.57 0.87 1.98
CA ALA A 39 -10.81 0.82 2.75
C ALA A 39 -10.83 -0.38 3.70
N LEU A 40 -10.48 -1.57 3.22
CA LEU A 40 -10.38 -2.79 4.03
C LEU A 40 -9.36 -2.63 5.16
N ALA A 41 -8.18 -2.11 4.84
CA ALA A 41 -7.10 -1.92 5.81
C ALA A 41 -7.47 -0.90 6.90
N LYS A 42 -8.07 0.23 6.52
CA LYS A 42 -8.54 1.26 7.46
C LYS A 42 -9.76 0.79 8.27
N GLY A 43 -10.59 -0.09 7.73
CA GLY A 43 -11.64 -0.77 8.49
C GLY A 43 -11.09 -1.60 9.65
N VAL A 44 -9.87 -2.14 9.52
CA VAL A 44 -9.19 -2.88 10.58
C VAL A 44 -8.39 -1.96 11.50
N LYS A 45 -7.65 -0.98 10.96
CA LYS A 45 -6.86 0.01 11.72
C LYS A 45 -7.20 1.43 11.24
N PRO A 46 -8.16 2.14 11.86
CA PRO A 46 -8.63 3.45 11.39
C PRO A 46 -7.54 4.54 11.27
N GLY A 47 -6.47 4.45 12.07
CA GLY A 47 -5.32 5.37 12.01
C GLY A 47 -4.20 4.95 11.06
N LEU A 48 -4.40 3.91 10.23
CA LEU A 48 -3.38 3.43 9.32
C LEU A 48 -3.08 4.46 8.23
N ARG A 49 -1.81 4.86 8.14
CA ARG A 49 -1.31 5.68 7.04
C ARG A 49 -1.16 4.82 5.79
N THR A 50 -1.58 5.35 4.65
CA THR A 50 -1.64 4.60 3.40
C THR A 50 -1.07 5.43 2.26
N LEU A 51 -0.26 4.81 1.41
CA LEU A 51 0.19 5.40 0.16
C LEU A 51 -0.03 4.39 -0.97
N SER A 52 -0.87 4.76 -1.93
CA SER A 52 -1.16 3.91 -3.09
C SER A 52 -0.15 4.18 -4.20
N MET A 53 0.45 3.13 -4.74
CA MET A 53 1.32 3.27 -5.91
C MET A 53 0.47 3.52 -7.17
N PRO A 54 0.88 4.44 -8.07
CA PRO A 54 0.26 4.57 -9.39
C PRO A 54 0.31 3.24 -10.14
N GLN A 55 -0.79 2.87 -10.80
CA GLN A 55 -0.85 1.66 -11.60
C GLN A 55 0.23 1.69 -12.69
N GLY A 56 0.93 0.58 -12.90
CA GLY A 56 1.99 0.45 -13.90
C GLY A 56 3.35 1.04 -13.51
N LEU A 57 3.47 1.77 -12.39
CA LEU A 57 4.69 2.50 -12.02
C LEU A 57 5.97 1.65 -12.11
N GLN A 58 5.98 0.46 -11.50
CA GLN A 58 7.16 -0.40 -11.52
C GLN A 58 7.47 -0.95 -12.91
N ALA A 59 6.45 -1.22 -13.74
CA ALA A 59 6.65 -1.70 -15.10
C ALA A 59 7.25 -0.61 -15.99
N GLU A 60 6.81 0.64 -15.82
CA GLU A 60 7.26 1.79 -16.62
C GLU A 60 8.62 2.34 -16.17
N ARG A 61 8.85 2.41 -14.86
CA ARG A 61 9.99 3.13 -14.27
C ARG A 61 10.96 2.23 -13.50
N GLY A 62 10.69 0.93 -13.48
CA GLY A 62 11.49 -0.04 -12.76
C GLY A 62 11.44 0.12 -11.24
N PRO A 63 12.23 -0.69 -10.51
CA PRO A 63 12.29 -0.63 -9.05
C PRO A 63 12.83 0.71 -8.53
N ASP A 64 13.77 1.34 -9.22
CA ASP A 64 14.32 2.64 -8.82
C ASP A 64 13.26 3.76 -8.90
N GLY A 65 12.39 3.71 -9.90
CA GLY A 65 11.25 4.62 -10.03
C GLY A 65 10.27 4.50 -8.86
N VAL A 66 10.04 3.28 -8.37
CA VAL A 66 9.23 3.05 -7.15
C VAL A 66 9.90 3.67 -5.94
N VAL A 67 11.21 3.45 -5.76
CA VAL A 67 11.97 4.02 -4.64
C VAL A 67 11.93 5.55 -4.67
N LEU A 68 12.12 6.17 -5.84
CA LEU A 68 12.05 7.62 -6.00
C LEU A 68 10.66 8.15 -5.63
N TYR A 69 9.61 7.53 -6.16
CA TYR A 69 8.23 7.91 -5.85
C TYR A 69 7.94 7.83 -4.35
N VAL A 70 8.34 6.74 -3.69
CA VAL A 70 8.17 6.60 -2.24
C VAL A 70 8.93 7.70 -1.50
N LYS A 71 10.19 7.98 -1.87
CA LYS A 71 10.99 9.06 -1.25
C LYS A 71 10.33 10.43 -1.36
N GLU A 72 9.71 10.74 -2.49
CA GLU A 72 9.01 12.00 -2.72
C GLU A 72 7.72 12.11 -1.90
N GLN A 73 6.99 11.01 -1.72
CA GLN A 73 5.71 10.99 -1.01
C GLN A 73 5.84 10.80 0.51
N LEU A 74 6.93 10.18 0.97
CA LEU A 74 7.11 9.82 2.38
C LEU A 74 7.01 11.00 3.36
N PRO A 75 7.59 12.19 3.08
CA PRO A 75 7.48 13.34 3.98
C PRO A 75 6.03 13.76 4.21
N GLY A 76 5.22 13.82 3.15
CA GLY A 76 3.79 14.16 3.26
C GLY A 76 2.97 13.08 3.98
N LEU A 77 3.43 11.83 3.94
CA LEU A 77 2.77 10.72 4.62
C LEU A 77 3.07 10.67 6.12
N LEU A 78 4.30 10.98 6.52
CA LEU A 78 4.76 10.80 7.90
C LEU A 78 4.58 12.04 8.79
N GLY A 79 4.51 13.24 8.21
CA GLY A 79 4.45 14.50 8.94
C GLY A 79 5.83 15.03 9.27
#